data_AF-A0A3N5WB53-F1
#
_entry.id   AF-A0A3N5WB53-F1
#
_cell.length_a   1.000
_cell.length_b   1.000
_cell.length_c   1.000
_cell.angle_alpha   90.00
_cell.angle_beta   90.00
_cell.angle_gamma   90.00
#
_symmetry.space_group_name_H-M   'P 1'
#
loop_
_entity.id
_entity.type
_entity.pdbx_description
1 polymer ?
#
loop_
_entity_poly.entity_id
_entity_poly.type
_entity_poly.pdbx_seq_one_letter_code
_entity_poly.pdbx_strand_id
1 'polypeptide(L)'
;EMIEFVRAAEGSAGLVLNAGAWTHSSSGLREAVRELRIPVIEVHLSNVYARESFRRRSVVEDLVAGKILGFGKESYLLAVRAIDALRKRSTEAK
;
A
#
# COMPACT_ATOMS: atom_id res chain seq x y z
N GLU A 1 2.56 9.84 14.18
CA GLU A 1 3.31 8.57 14.08
C GLU A 1 3.13 7.89 12.72
N MET A 2 1.94 7.42 12.33
CA MET A 2 1.71 6.75 11.02
C MET A 2 2.18 7.56 9.80
N ILE A 3 1.85 8.86 9.73
CA ILE A 3 2.27 9.74 8.61
C ILE A 3 3.79 9.81 8.50
N GLU A 4 4.47 10.03 9.63
CA GLU A 4 5.92 10.11 9.68
C GLU A 4 6.57 8.76 9.35
N PHE A 5 5.98 7.64 9.78
CA PHE A 5 6.43 6.30 9.38
C PHE A 5 6.34 6.09 7.86
N VAL A 6 5.23 6.51 7.24
CA VAL A 6 5.05 6.42 5.78
C VAL A 6 6.11 7.26 5.07
N ARG A 7 6.32 8.51 5.50
CA ARG A 7 7.34 9.40 4.91
C ARG A 7 8.76 8.87 5.07
N ALA A 8 9.07 8.30 6.24
CA ALA A 8 10.36 7.70 6.52
C ALA A 8 10.66 6.45 5.67
N ALA A 9 9.66 5.90 4.97
CA ALA A 9 9.88 4.80 4.04
C ALA A 9 10.58 5.23 2.75
N GLU A 10 10.62 6.53 2.43
CA GLU A 10 11.30 7.03 1.23
C GLU A 10 12.77 6.57 1.17
N GLY A 11 13.22 6.15 -0.02
CA GLY A 11 14.53 5.53 -0.21
C GLY A 11 14.60 4.03 0.09
N SER A 12 13.53 3.42 0.62
CA SER A 12 13.43 1.96 0.76
C SER A 12 13.18 1.26 -0.58
N ALA A 13 13.27 -0.08 -0.58
CA ALA A 13 12.90 -0.91 -1.75
C ALA A 13 11.41 -0.74 -2.15
N GLY A 14 10.54 -0.46 -1.19
CA GLY A 14 9.10 -0.32 -1.34
C GLY A 14 8.43 -0.36 0.02
N LEU A 15 7.14 -0.04 0.06
CA LEU A 15 6.33 0.01 1.29
C LEU A 15 5.16 -0.97 1.19
N VAL A 16 5.03 -1.87 2.17
CA VAL A 16 3.83 -2.67 2.38
C VAL A 16 2.96 -1.96 3.40
N LEU A 17 1.79 -1.46 2.99
CA LEU A 17 0.93 -0.61 3.79
C LEU A 17 -0.38 -1.30 4.14
N ASN A 18 -0.56 -1.64 5.42
CA ASN A 18 -1.89 -1.92 5.97
C ASN A 18 -2.25 -0.79 6.94
N ALA A 19 -3.01 0.20 6.46
CA ALA A 19 -3.40 1.36 7.25
C ALA A 19 -4.73 1.16 8.02
N GLY A 20 -5.31 -0.04 7.99
CA GLY A 20 -6.56 -0.36 8.68
C GLY A 20 -7.67 0.63 8.36
N ALA A 21 -8.28 1.26 9.36
CA ALA A 21 -9.35 2.24 9.15
C ALA A 21 -8.88 3.53 8.46
N TRP A 22 -7.59 3.87 8.53
CA TRP A 22 -7.06 5.12 7.97
C TRP A 22 -7.16 5.17 6.45
N THR A 23 -7.14 4.01 5.78
CA THR A 23 -7.31 3.94 4.33
C THR A 23 -8.66 4.47 3.89
N HIS A 24 -9.68 4.55 4.75
CA HIS A 24 -11.02 4.97 4.32
C HIS A 24 -11.29 6.47 4.43
N SER A 25 -10.47 7.21 5.19
CA SER A 25 -10.79 8.62 5.51
C SER A 25 -9.60 9.56 5.70
N SER A 26 -8.36 9.06 5.80
CA SER A 26 -7.23 9.89 6.17
C SER A 26 -6.63 10.64 4.97
N SER A 27 -6.96 11.94 4.84
CA SER A 27 -6.31 12.84 3.89
C SER A 27 -4.80 12.96 4.15
N GLY A 28 -4.38 12.98 5.42
CA GLY A 28 -2.96 13.01 5.79
C GLY A 28 -2.18 11.79 5.31
N LEU A 29 -2.80 10.59 5.36
CA LEU A 29 -2.21 9.38 4.79
C LEU A 29 -2.07 9.50 3.27
N ARG A 30 -3.08 10.04 2.59
CA ARG A 30 -3.06 10.25 1.14
C ARG A 30 -1.90 11.16 0.71
N GLU A 31 -1.72 12.29 1.40
CA GLU A 31 -0.61 13.20 1.09
C GLU A 31 0.75 12.52 1.35
N ALA A 32 0.89 11.83 2.48
CA ALA A 32 2.13 11.11 2.80
C ALA A 32 2.49 10.05 1.74
N VAL A 33 1.51 9.29 1.25
CA VAL A 33 1.73 8.29 0.18
C VAL A 33 2.06 8.96 -1.16
N ARG A 34 1.44 10.10 -1.47
CA ARG A 34 1.71 10.85 -2.71
C ARG A 34 3.15 11.37 -2.79
N GLU A 35 3.76 11.69 -1.66
CA GLU A 35 5.13 12.18 -1.58
C GLU A 35 6.18 11.09 -1.92
N LEU A 36 5.82 9.81 -1.81
CA LEU A 36 6.74 8.69 -2.02
C LEU A 36 7.02 8.42 -3.50
N ARG A 37 8.29 8.14 -3.82
CA ARG A 37 8.73 7.72 -5.18
C ARG A 37 8.99 6.23 -5.29
N ILE A 38 8.85 5.52 -4.17
CA ILE A 38 9.00 4.08 -4.05
C ILE A 38 7.67 3.36 -4.32
N PRO A 39 7.67 2.08 -4.75
CA PRO A 39 6.43 1.34 -4.92
C PRO A 39 5.74 1.10 -3.57
N VAL A 40 4.46 1.43 -3.49
CA VAL A 40 3.61 1.17 -2.32
C VAL A 40 2.58 0.10 -2.68
N ILE A 41 2.46 -0.94 -1.86
CA ILE A 41 1.44 -1.99 -1.99
C ILE A 41 0.50 -1.92 -0.78
N GLU A 42 -0.78 -1.63 -1.02
CA GLU A 42 -1.79 -1.63 0.02
C GLU A 42 -2.25 -3.07 0.32
N VAL A 43 -2.29 -3.43 1.61
CA VAL A 43 -2.62 -4.77 2.09
C VAL A 43 -3.76 -4.72 3.10
N HIS A 44 -4.72 -5.63 2.93
CA HIS A 44 -5.74 -5.92 3.94
C HIS A 44 -5.80 -7.41 4.25
N LEU A 45 -5.87 -7.76 5.54
CA LEU A 45 -6.02 -9.15 5.97
C LEU A 45 -7.32 -9.77 5.46
N SER A 46 -8.40 -8.98 5.46
CA SER A 46 -9.75 -9.41 5.06
C SER A 46 -10.13 -8.86 3.69
N ASN A 47 -11.15 -9.46 3.06
CA ASN A 47 -11.73 -8.91 1.85
C ASN A 47 -12.60 -7.70 2.21
N VAL A 48 -12.10 -6.49 1.97
CA VAL A 48 -12.83 -5.25 2.27
C VAL A 48 -14.11 -5.08 1.44
N TYR A 49 -14.21 -5.73 0.28
CA TYR A 49 -15.40 -5.68 -0.57
C TYR A 49 -16.56 -6.54 -0.04
N ALA A 50 -16.27 -7.54 0.78
CA ALA A 50 -17.27 -8.34 1.48
C ALA A 50 -17.84 -7.64 2.73
N ARG A 51 -17.36 -6.43 3.03
CA ARG A 51 -17.71 -5.66 4.23
C ARG A 51 -18.61 -4.46 3.88
N GLU A 52 -18.81 -3.57 4.85
CA GLU A 52 -19.63 -2.36 4.74
C GLU A 52 -19.15 -1.46 3.60
N SER A 53 -20.08 -0.77 2.94
CA SER A 53 -19.81 0.03 1.74
C SER A 53 -18.72 1.09 1.94
N PHE A 54 -18.67 1.72 3.12
CA PHE A 54 -17.67 2.74 3.45
C PHE A 54 -16.24 2.17 3.53
N ARG A 55 -16.06 0.85 3.65
CA ARG A 55 -14.73 0.20 3.66
C ARG A 55 -14.23 -0.17 2.27
N ARG A 56 -15.06 -0.04 1.24
CA ARG A 56 -14.71 -0.47 -0.12
C ARG A 56 -13.81 0.54 -0.83
N ARG A 57 -13.82 1.79 -0.38
CA ARG A 57 -13.00 2.86 -0.94
C ARG A 57 -11.76 3.07 -0.09
N SER A 58 -10.62 3.24 -0.75
CA SER A 58 -9.36 3.62 -0.12
C SER A 58 -8.94 4.99 -0.66
N VAL A 59 -8.57 5.90 0.23
CA VAL A 59 -8.06 7.25 -0.10
C VAL A 59 -6.69 7.22 -0.75
N VAL A 60 -6.04 6.05 -0.84
CA VAL A 60 -4.73 5.88 -1.47
C VAL A 60 -4.79 4.93 -2.68
N GLU A 61 -5.97 4.47 -3.08
CA GLU A 61 -6.10 3.40 -4.08
C GLU A 61 -5.53 3.73 -5.46
N ASP A 62 -5.56 5.00 -5.83
CA ASP A 62 -5.02 5.56 -7.07
C ASP A 62 -3.53 5.91 -6.98
N LEU A 63 -2.94 5.87 -5.78
CA LEU A 63 -1.53 6.20 -5.53
C LEU A 63 -0.65 4.96 -5.35
N VAL A 64 -1.24 3.83 -4.95
CA VAL A 64 -0.51 2.58 -4.74
C VAL A 64 -0.28 1.83 -6.05
N ALA A 65 0.82 1.08 -6.13
CA ALA A 65 1.13 0.24 -7.28
C ALA A 65 0.17 -0.96 -7.39
N GLY A 66 -0.46 -1.36 -6.30
CA GLY A 66 -1.46 -2.42 -6.27
C GLY A 66 -2.05 -2.65 -4.88
N LYS A 67 -3.16 -3.40 -4.84
CA LYS A 67 -3.87 -3.80 -3.63
C LYS A 67 -3.93 -5.32 -3.52
N ILE A 68 -3.65 -5.86 -2.33
CA ILE A 68 -3.76 -7.30 -2.02
C ILE A 68 -4.62 -7.46 -0.76
N LEU A 69 -5.75 -8.16 -0.89
CA LEU A 69 -6.76 -8.23 0.16
C LEU A 69 -7.43 -9.60 0.22
N GLY A 70 -7.80 -10.02 1.43
CA GLY A 70 -8.59 -11.25 1.66
C GLY A 70 -7.80 -12.53 1.85
N PHE A 71 -6.47 -12.49 1.81
CA PHE A 71 -5.61 -13.68 1.98
C PHE A 71 -4.97 -13.77 3.38
N GLY A 72 -5.47 -13.02 4.36
CA GLY A 72 -4.90 -12.99 5.70
C GLY A 72 -3.44 -12.56 5.69
N LYS A 73 -2.60 -13.25 6.45
CA LYS A 73 -1.16 -12.97 6.55
C LYS A 73 -0.41 -13.14 5.21
N GLU A 74 -0.91 -13.99 4.31
CA GLU A 74 -0.27 -14.24 3.01
C GLU A 74 -0.24 -12.98 2.14
N SER A 75 -1.18 -12.05 2.35
CA SER A 75 -1.18 -10.76 1.65
C SER A 75 0.13 -9.98 1.83
N TYR A 76 0.78 -10.10 3.00
CA TYR A 76 2.06 -9.43 3.25
C TYR A 76 3.21 -10.08 2.47
N LEU A 77 3.26 -11.41 2.41
CA LEU A 77 4.29 -12.13 1.65
C LEU A 77 4.14 -11.86 0.14
N LEU A 78 2.91 -11.83 -0.35
CA LEU A 78 2.62 -11.46 -1.74
C LEU A 78 3.04 -10.01 -2.03
N ALA A 79 2.80 -9.07 -1.11
CA ALA A 79 3.19 -7.68 -1.27
C ALA A 79 4.72 -7.49 -1.35
N VAL A 80 5.48 -8.20 -0.51
CA VAL A 80 6.95 -8.20 -0.58
C VAL A 80 7.44 -8.74 -1.91
N ARG A 81 6.87 -9.85 -2.41
CA ARG A 81 7.21 -10.41 -3.73
C ARG A 81 6.85 -9.44 -4.86
N ALA A 82 5.73 -8.72 -4.75
CA ALA A 82 5.32 -7.73 -5.74
C ALA A 82 6.31 -6.56 -5.82
N ILE A 83 6.80 -6.07 -4.67
CA ILE A 83 7.84 -5.03 -4.61
C ILE A 83 9.12 -5.50 -5.30
N ASP A 84 9.59 -6.72 -5.01
CA ASP A 84 10.79 -7.27 -5.65
C ASP A 84 10.62 -7.35 -7.18
N ALA A 85 9.46 -7.84 -7.64
CA ALA A 85 9.16 -7.91 -9.08
C ALA A 85 9.08 -6.52 -9.75
N LEU A 86 8.51 -5.51 -9.07
CA LEU A 86 8.44 -4.14 -9.57
C LEU A 86 9.83 -3.52 -9.74
N ARG A 87 10.73 -3.74 -8.77
CA ARG A 87 12.10 -3.20 -8.82
C ARG A 87 12.91 -3.79 -9.98
N LYS A 88 12.81 -5.10 -10.21
CA LYS A 88 13.52 -5.79 -11.30
C LYS A 88 13.15 -5.21 -12.66
N ARG A 89 11.86 -4.94 -12.91
CA ARG A 89 11.39 -4.28 -14.14
C ARG A 89 11.98 -2.89 -14.34
N SER A 90 12.10 -2.10 -13.27
CA SER A 90 12.71 -0.76 -13.35
C SER A 90 14.21 -0.78 -13.62
N THR A 91 14.90 -1.88 -13.28
CA THR A 91 16.32 -2.08 -13.61
C THR A 91 16.51 -2.56 -15.04
N GLU A 92 15.64 -3.46 -15.54
CA GLU A 92 15.70 -3.99 -16.90
C GLU A 92 15.25 -2.98 -17.98
N ALA A 93 14.42 -2.00 -17.61
CA ALA A 93 13.95 -0.95 -18.52
C ALA A 93 14.88 0.27 -18.63
N LYS A 94 16.02 0.26 -17.93
CA LYS A 94 17.09 1.28 -18.02
C LYS A 94 18.27 0.74 -18.80
#